data_AF-A0A4R5C562-F1
#
_entry.id   AF-A0A4R5C562-F1
#
_cell.length_a   1.000
_cell.length_b   1.000
_cell.length_c   1.000
_cell.angle_alpha   90.00
_cell.angle_beta   90.00
_cell.angle_gamma   90.00
#
_symmetry.space_group_name_H-M   'P 1'
#
loop_
_entity.id
_entity.type
_entity.pdbx_description
1 polymer ?
#
loop_
_entity_poly.entity_id
_entity_poly.type
_entity_poly.pdbx_seq_one_letter_code
_entity_poly.pdbx_strand_id
1 'polypeptide(L)'
;MSNLNKFLTFECQNEHVFEHDLLLKENYSIPKIYNAKGDLNKRWYVYFSYLNPETGKRQRVKNIYGIANTYKTKEDRLSVLTLYRKKLDQSQKLWSDKN
;
A
#
# COMPACT_ATOMS: atom_id res chain seq x y z
N MET A 1 -13.07 -31.42 14.03
CA MET A 1 -11.73 -31.00 13.55
C MET A 1 -11.88 -30.31 12.21
N SER A 2 -12.06 -28.98 12.20
CA SER A 2 -12.11 -28.19 10.95
C SER A 2 -12.04 -26.68 11.23
N ASN A 3 -11.04 -26.26 12.00
CA ASN A 3 -10.69 -24.84 12.18
C ASN A 3 -9.91 -24.25 10.99
N LEU A 4 -9.41 -25.10 10.09
CA LEU A 4 -8.62 -24.68 8.93
C LEU A 4 -9.49 -24.01 7.85
N ASN A 5 -10.70 -24.52 7.61
CA ASN A 5 -11.60 -23.97 6.60
C ASN A 5 -12.02 -22.54 6.95
N LYS A 6 -12.23 -22.23 8.24
CA LYS A 6 -12.64 -20.90 8.70
C LYS A 6 -11.57 -19.83 8.48
N PHE A 7 -10.29 -20.20 8.62
CA PHE A 7 -9.15 -19.33 8.28
C PHE A 7 -9.06 -19.08 6.77
N LEU A 8 -9.19 -20.13 5.96
CA LEU A 8 -9.15 -20.03 4.50
C LEU A 8 -10.31 -19.19 3.93
N THR A 9 -11.52 -19.31 4.51
CA THR A 9 -12.66 -18.48 4.08
C THR A 9 -12.47 -17.00 4.41
N PHE A 10 -11.83 -16.68 5.55
CA PHE A 10 -11.54 -15.29 5.91
C PHE A 10 -10.49 -14.67 4.98
N GLU A 11 -9.45 -15.41 4.59
CA GLU A 11 -8.44 -14.95 3.63
C GLU A 11 -9.04 -14.76 2.22
N CYS A 12 -9.87 -15.71 1.76
CA CYS A 12 -10.49 -15.67 0.42
C CYS A 12 -11.61 -14.60 0.29
N GLN A 13 -12.34 -14.31 1.37
CA GLN A 13 -13.30 -13.20 1.41
C GLN A 13 -12.61 -11.82 1.38
N ASN A 14 -11.39 -11.69 1.93
CA ASN A 14 -10.64 -10.43 1.82
C ASN A 14 -10.19 -10.15 0.37
N GLU A 15 -9.91 -11.18 -0.44
CA GLU A 15 -9.54 -11.00 -1.85
C GLU A 15 -10.73 -10.52 -2.71
N HIS A 16 -11.96 -10.97 -2.44
CA HIS A 16 -13.14 -10.63 -3.25
C HIS A 16 -13.83 -9.30 -2.91
N VAL A 17 -13.42 -8.60 -1.83
CA VAL A 17 -13.95 -7.26 -1.50
C VAL A 17 -13.23 -6.15 -2.32
N PHE A 18 -12.12 -6.46 -2.99
CA PHE A 18 -11.36 -5.50 -3.79
C PHE A 18 -11.83 -5.31 -5.23
N GLU A 19 -12.71 -6.17 -5.76
CA GLU A 19 -13.08 -6.14 -7.18
C GLU A 19 -14.19 -5.12 -7.51
N HIS A 20 -14.98 -4.68 -6.52
CA HIS A 20 -16.12 -3.79 -6.76
C HIS A 20 -15.79 -2.28 -6.78
N ASP A 21 -14.55 -1.86 -6.47
CA ASP A 21 -14.10 -0.47 -6.53
C ASP A 21 -13.44 -0.08 -7.88
N LEU A 22 -13.41 -1.00 -8.86
CA LEU A 22 -12.69 -0.86 -10.14
C LEU A 22 -13.25 0.21 -11.13
N LEU A 23 -14.27 0.99 -10.74
CA LEU A 23 -14.96 1.92 -11.65
C LEU A 23 -14.71 3.41 -11.40
N LEU A 24 -14.06 3.81 -10.30
CA LEU A 24 -13.44 5.14 -10.22
C LEU A 24 -12.02 5.02 -10.76
N LYS A 25 -11.75 5.64 -11.91
CA LYS A 25 -10.41 5.74 -12.47
C LYS A 25 -9.58 6.66 -11.57
N GLU A 26 -9.10 6.11 -10.46
CA GLU A 26 -8.45 6.91 -9.44
C GLU A 26 -7.18 7.57 -10.00
N ASN A 27 -7.08 8.87 -9.77
CA ASN A 27 -5.90 9.67 -10.12
C ASN A 27 -4.64 9.15 -9.43
N TYR A 28 -4.80 8.38 -8.35
CA TYR A 28 -3.72 7.75 -7.61
C TYR A 28 -3.86 6.23 -7.63
N SER A 29 -2.75 5.52 -7.58
CA SER A 29 -2.76 4.08 -7.30
C SER A 29 -2.68 3.83 -5.80
N ILE A 30 -3.28 2.74 -5.34
CA ILE A 30 -3.12 2.26 -3.96
C ILE A 30 -1.63 2.18 -3.58
N PRO A 31 -1.20 2.80 -2.46
CA PRO A 31 0.19 2.73 -2.01
C PRO A 31 0.64 1.30 -1.67
N LYS A 32 1.84 0.94 -2.14
CA LYS A 32 2.44 -0.40 -2.00
C LYS A 32 3.74 -0.32 -1.22
N ILE A 33 4.02 -1.36 -0.42
CA ILE A 33 5.24 -1.49 0.35
C ILE A 33 6.23 -2.38 -0.42
N TYR A 34 7.45 -1.89 -0.59
CA TYR A 34 8.58 -2.70 -0.99
C TYR A 34 9.39 -3.07 0.25
N ASN A 35 9.44 -4.35 0.60
CA ASN A 35 10.14 -4.88 1.78
C ASN A 35 11.31 -5.81 1.41
N ALA A 36 11.71 -5.86 0.13
CA ALA A 36 12.82 -6.69 -0.35
C ALA A 36 12.79 -8.17 0.11
N LYS A 37 11.60 -8.78 0.22
CA LYS A 37 11.41 -10.14 0.77
C LYS A 37 11.90 -10.31 2.22
N GLY A 38 11.87 -9.24 3.01
CA GLY A 38 12.32 -9.24 4.40
C GLY A 38 13.83 -9.07 4.57
N ASP A 39 14.57 -8.69 3.52
CA ASP A 39 16.00 -8.43 3.60
C ASP A 39 16.28 -7.06 4.24
N LEU A 40 16.86 -7.06 5.44
CA LEU A 40 17.14 -5.85 6.21
C LEU A 40 18.34 -5.05 5.70
N ASN A 41 19.19 -5.65 4.86
CA ASN A 41 20.32 -4.95 4.23
C ASN A 41 19.85 -4.04 3.09
N LYS A 42 18.63 -4.28 2.58
CA LYS A 42 18.00 -3.45 1.55
C LYS A 42 17.10 -2.41 2.18
N ARG A 43 16.99 -1.26 1.51
CA ARG A 43 16.08 -0.19 1.93
C ARG A 43 14.65 -0.55 1.60
N TRP A 44 13.78 -0.49 2.59
CA TRP A 44 12.34 -0.66 2.43
C TRP A 44 11.69 0.71 2.26
N TYR A 45 10.63 0.77 1.47
CA TYR A 45 9.95 2.02 1.15
C TYR A 45 8.51 1.80 0.71
N VAL A 46 7.70 2.85 0.81
CA VAL A 46 6.37 2.91 0.21
C VAL A 46 6.49 3.61 -1.15
N TYR A 47 5.70 3.14 -2.11
CA TYR A 47 5.60 3.77 -3.43
C TYR A 47 4.16 3.72 -3.92
N PHE A 48 3.81 4.70 -4.75
CA PHE A 48 2.56 4.75 -5.49
C PHE A 48 2.79 5.51 -6.79
N SER A 49 1.82 5.45 -7.68
CA SER A 49 1.80 6.18 -8.93
C SER A 49 0.59 7.10 -8.97
N TYR A 50 0.69 8.15 -9.76
CA TYR A 50 -0.40 9.09 -10.02
C TYR A 50 -0.54 9.35 -11.51
N LEU A 51 -1.73 9.77 -11.94
CA LEU A 51 -1.97 10.26 -13.28
C LEU A 51 -1.49 11.72 -13.34
N ASN A 52 -0.44 11.97 -14.11
CA ASN A 52 0.05 13.33 -14.29
C ASN A 52 -0.96 14.11 -15.16
N PRO A 53 -1.54 15.22 -14.66
CA PRO A 53 -2.60 15.94 -15.37
C PRO A 53 -2.10 16.65 -16.64
N GLU A 54 -0.82 17.02 -16.71
CA GLU A 54 -0.22 17.71 -17.85
C GLU A 54 0.09 16.75 -19.00
N THR A 55 0.56 15.54 -18.69
CA THR A 55 1.00 14.56 -19.69
C THR A 55 0.00 13.44 -19.95
N GLY A 56 -1.01 13.28 -19.08
CA GLY A 56 -1.97 12.17 -19.11
C GLY A 56 -1.36 10.80 -18.83
N LYS A 57 -0.08 10.72 -18.44
CA LYS A 57 0.64 9.47 -18.19
C LYS A 57 0.70 9.14 -16.71
N ARG A 58 0.64 7.84 -16.38
CA ARG A 58 0.80 7.38 -15.00
C ARG A 58 2.29 7.39 -14.62
N GLN A 59 2.65 8.22 -13.66
CA GLN A 59 4.02 8.41 -13.18
C GLN A 59 4.17 7.91 -11.76
N ARG A 60 5.33 7.30 -11.47
CA ARG A 60 5.65 6.80 -10.13
C ARG A 60 6.20 7.93 -9.28
N VAL A 61 5.67 8.08 -8.06
CA VAL A 61 6.19 9.03 -7.07
C VAL A 61 7.54 8.54 -6.54
N LYS A 62 8.41 9.48 -6.14
CA LYS A 62 9.67 9.17 -5.47
C LYS A 62 9.44 8.26 -4.27
N ASN A 63 10.37 7.33 -4.04
CA ASN A 63 10.26 6.35 -2.95
C ASN A 63 10.19 7.05 -1.59
N ILE A 64 9.23 6.62 -0.76
CA ILE A 64 9.01 7.17 0.58
C ILE A 64 9.62 6.22 1.60
N TYR A 65 10.76 6.60 2.17
CA TYR A 65 11.52 5.79 3.12
C TYR A 65 11.08 6.02 4.57
N GLY A 66 10.79 7.27 4.95
CA GLY A 66 10.52 7.68 6.33
C GLY A 66 11.61 7.21 7.31
N ILE A 67 11.22 6.85 8.53
CA ILE A 67 12.13 6.30 9.56
C ILE A 67 12.22 4.77 9.53
N ALA A 68 11.52 4.09 8.61
CA ALA A 68 11.42 2.63 8.64
C ALA A 68 12.80 1.93 8.58
N ASN A 69 13.78 2.51 7.89
CA ASN A 69 15.09 1.87 7.71
C ASN A 69 16.03 1.99 8.93
N THR A 70 15.66 2.75 9.97
CA THR A 70 16.45 2.83 11.21
C THR A 70 16.20 1.64 12.14
N TYR A 71 15.08 0.94 11.97
CA TYR A 71 14.74 -0.23 12.78
C TYR A 71 15.50 -1.48 12.32
N LYS A 72 15.78 -2.37 13.28
CA LYS A 72 16.59 -3.58 13.09
C LYS A 72 15.75 -4.86 12.97
N THR A 73 14.47 -4.83 13.31
CA THR A 73 13.57 -5.99 13.20
C THR A 73 12.66 -5.85 11.97
N LYS A 74 12.22 -6.97 11.41
CA LYS A 74 11.34 -6.95 10.22
C LYS A 74 9.96 -6.43 10.58
N GLU A 75 9.51 -6.79 11.77
CA GLU A 75 8.23 -6.46 12.37
C GLU A 75 8.10 -4.94 12.57
N ASP A 76 9.13 -4.31 13.14
CA ASP A 76 9.14 -2.85 13.35
C ASP A 76 9.20 -2.08 12.03
N ARG A 77 10.02 -2.53 11.07
CA ARG A 77 10.04 -1.91 9.73
C ARG A 77 8.67 -2.00 9.07
N LEU A 78 8.04 -3.16 9.15
CA LEU A 78 6.75 -3.42 8.51
C LEU A 78 5.61 -2.65 9.18
N SER A 79 5.60 -2.55 10.51
CA SER A 79 4.59 -1.80 11.25
C SER A 79 4.61 -0.31 10.87
N VAL A 80 5.80 0.29 10.81
CA VAL A 80 5.99 1.69 10.39
C VAL A 80 5.59 1.92 8.94
N LEU A 81 6.01 1.05 8.01
CA LEU A 81 5.64 1.18 6.60
C LEU A 81 4.14 0.95 6.37
N THR A 82 3.51 0.09 7.16
CA THR A 82 2.07 -0.14 7.13
C THR A 82 1.32 1.10 7.60
N LEU A 83 1.82 1.77 8.64
CA LEU A 83 1.26 3.06 9.09
C LEU A 83 1.36 4.12 7.98
N TYR A 84 2.52 4.25 7.33
CA TYR A 84 2.69 5.17 6.20
C TYR A 84 1.74 4.84 5.05
N ARG A 85 1.62 3.56 4.69
CA ARG A 85 0.68 3.11 3.64
C ARG A 85 -0.75 3.54 3.93
N LYS A 86 -1.24 3.30 5.16
CA LYS A 86 -2.59 3.66 5.59
C LYS A 86 -2.81 5.18 5.56
N LYS A 87 -1.85 5.95 6.07
CA LYS A 87 -1.94 7.42 6.09
C LYS A 87 -1.94 8.02 4.68
N LEU A 88 -1.13 7.48 3.77
CA LEU A 88 -1.12 7.89 2.37
C LEU A 88 -2.44 7.58 1.67
N ASP A 89 -2.98 6.37 1.87
CA ASP A 89 -4.28 5.97 1.32
C ASP A 89 -5.42 6.89 1.82
N GLN A 90 -5.48 7.16 3.12
CA GLN A 90 -6.44 8.11 3.70
C GLN A 90 -6.29 9.52 3.11
N SER A 91 -5.04 9.98 2.96
CA SER A 91 -4.76 11.32 2.42
C SER A 91 -5.18 11.43 0.95
N GLN A 92 -4.99 10.37 0.16
CA GLN A 92 -5.41 10.33 -1.25
C GLN A 92 -6.92 10.41 -1.40
N LYS A 93 -7.67 9.65 -0.58
CA LYS A 93 -9.14 9.69 -0.55
C LYS A 93 -9.65 11.09 -0.20
N LEU A 94 -9.13 11.68 0.87
CA LEU A 94 -9.46 13.06 1.27
C LEU A 94 -9.15 14.11 0.20
N TRP A 95 -8.12 13.90 -0.61
CA TRP A 95 -7.80 14.78 -1.74
C TRP A 95 -8.71 14.54 -2.95
N SER A 96 -9.17 13.30 -3.15
CA SER A 96 -10.15 12.97 -4.19
C SER A 96 -11.55 13.49 -3.86
N ASP A 97 -11.93 13.53 -2.59
CA ASP A 97 -13.26 14.03 -2.17
C ASP A 97 -13.40 15.55 -2.27
N LYS A 98 -12.27 16.28 -2.33
CA LYS A 98 -12.24 17.75 -2.34
C LYS A 98 -12.23 18.37 -3.74
N ASN A 99 -11.95 17.58 -4.78
CA ASN A 99 -11.76 18.04 -6.16
C ASN A 99 -12.72 17.30 -7.11
#